data_AF-A0A6A4QN22-F1
#
_entry.id   AF-A0A6A4QN22-F1
#
_cell.length_a   1.000
_cell.length_b   1.000
_cell.length_c   1.000
_cell.angle_alpha   90.00
_cell.angle_beta   90.00
_cell.angle_gamma   90.00
#
_symmetry.space_group_name_H-M   'P 1'
#
loop_
_entity.id
_entity.type
_entity.pdbx_description
1 polymer ?
#
loop_
_entity_poly.entity_id
_entity_poly.type
_entity_poly.pdbx_seq_one_letter_code
_entity_poly.pdbx_strand_id
1 'polypeptide(L)'
;MVVSAGSNVAKFKLKRGNSSAHNVMSDDNSDGDLSRMNSSMCFHSMAEVDRDPSYVSFTTFNILAPIYKRIDPQNPVLRESDFRSLWMARNERILDSLLSESSSIMCLQEFWVGNKELVDMYEERLGDSGYCLFKLARTNNRGDGLLTAIHKEHLSVVNYRELFLNDFGDRVAQLLHVKSVSPFSQNQKGSFHQEFLVINTHLLFPHDSSFCIVRLHQVYQILQFVELYQRENRLKPMPIILSGDWNGSKHGHVYKFLMSQGFVSSYDIASQYTDTYADSNKWVSHRNHRGNICGVDFIWLCNPNQARKPLKTSWADTIFSMLKYQLRKATLSEDDAFAFLKGDHCVESVTYFSFSKALHKAKLIGVPYGLCFQQLQDLWNQADVDGNGVIDYEEFKQKIWNSKCPENVLGNLIGSMENTNTDQEHEAIGFKVKNAMLSPHEVEKGMWPENYSLSDHAILTAVFSPARMRCSVSQNCS
;
A
#
# COMPACT_ATOMS: atom_id res chain seq x y z
N MET A 1 -39.04 27.03 52.08
CA MET A 1 -39.72 25.72 52.01
C MET A 1 -38.76 24.79 51.29
N VAL A 2 -37.97 23.89 51.91
CA VAL A 2 -38.31 22.74 52.77
C VAL A 2 -39.55 22.05 52.20
N VAL A 3 -39.46 20.87 51.58
CA VAL A 3 -39.28 19.55 52.22
C VAL A 3 -38.58 18.52 51.29
N SER A 4 -37.85 17.61 51.94
CA SER A 4 -37.11 16.43 51.51
C SER A 4 -37.93 15.15 51.29
N ALA A 5 -37.43 14.22 50.45
CA ALA A 5 -37.34 12.75 50.62
C ALA A 5 -36.87 12.14 49.29
N GLY A 6 -36.05 11.10 49.13
CA GLY A 6 -35.38 10.15 50.03
C GLY A 6 -34.91 8.94 49.19
N SER A 7 -33.61 8.64 49.29
CA SER A 7 -32.89 7.34 49.16
C SER A 7 -33.32 6.24 48.18
N ASN A 8 -32.37 5.75 47.37
CA ASN A 8 -31.67 4.48 47.65
C ASN A 8 -30.45 4.21 46.75
N VAL A 9 -29.35 3.82 47.40
CA VAL A 9 -28.03 3.50 46.85
C VAL A 9 -27.85 1.98 46.93
N ALA A 10 -27.33 1.36 45.86
CA ALA A 10 -26.83 -0.02 45.91
C ALA A 10 -25.34 -0.05 45.55
N LYS A 11 -24.51 -0.40 46.55
CA LYS A 11 -23.10 -0.80 46.42
C LYS A 11 -23.03 -2.32 46.61
N PHE A 12 -22.36 -3.05 45.72
CA PHE A 12 -21.92 -4.42 46.01
C PHE A 12 -20.41 -4.57 45.82
N LYS A 13 -19.80 -5.18 46.86
CA LYS A 13 -18.37 -5.31 47.12
C LYS A 13 -17.79 -6.59 46.51
N LEU A 14 -16.53 -6.50 46.06
CA LEU A 14 -15.61 -7.60 45.78
C LEU A 14 -15.37 -8.47 47.04
N LYS A 15 -15.36 -9.79 46.87
CA LYS A 15 -14.86 -10.76 47.87
C LYS A 15 -13.59 -11.44 47.33
N ARG A 16 -12.49 -11.27 48.06
CA ARG A 16 -11.32 -12.17 48.07
C ARG A 16 -11.64 -13.40 48.92
N GLY A 17 -11.20 -14.57 48.48
CA GLY A 17 -11.14 -15.78 49.30
C GLY A 17 -9.75 -16.41 49.16
N ASN A 18 -9.03 -16.47 50.28
CA ASN A 18 -7.83 -17.28 50.48
C ASN A 18 -8.22 -18.40 51.46
N SER A 19 -7.79 -19.64 51.20
CA SER A 19 -7.61 -20.66 52.24
C SER A 19 -6.58 -21.72 51.80
N SER A 20 -5.50 -21.77 52.57
CA SER A 20 -4.55 -22.86 52.88
C SER A 20 -5.22 -24.22 53.15
N ALA A 21 -4.59 -25.41 53.25
CA ALA A 21 -3.27 -25.99 53.02
C ALA A 21 -3.41 -27.51 53.30
N HIS A 22 -2.60 -28.39 52.68
CA HIS A 22 -1.77 -29.44 53.31
C HIS A 22 -1.43 -30.62 52.39
N ASN A 23 -0.15 -30.99 52.48
CA ASN A 23 0.62 -32.08 51.85
C ASN A 23 0.03 -33.49 52.03
N VAL A 24 0.37 -34.41 51.12
CA VAL A 24 1.10 -35.67 51.41
C VAL A 24 1.76 -36.19 50.10
N MET A 25 3.02 -36.60 50.22
CA MET A 25 3.86 -37.27 49.22
C MET A 25 3.44 -38.73 48.98
N SER A 26 3.77 -39.31 47.82
CA SER A 26 4.55 -40.57 47.69
C SER A 26 4.81 -40.89 46.21
N ASP A 27 6.01 -41.43 46.00
CA ASP A 27 6.65 -41.87 44.74
C ASP A 27 5.87 -42.96 43.98
N ASP A 28 6.04 -43.07 42.65
CA ASP A 28 6.94 -44.09 42.08
C ASP A 28 7.09 -44.01 40.54
N ASN A 29 8.22 -44.58 40.11
CA ASN A 29 8.88 -44.56 38.80
C ASN A 29 8.11 -45.11 37.59
N SER A 30 8.38 -44.59 36.38
CA SER A 30 9.25 -45.24 35.37
C SER A 30 9.08 -44.71 33.93
N ASP A 31 10.24 -44.39 33.34
CA ASP A 31 10.68 -44.51 31.94
C ASP A 31 9.89 -43.91 30.76
N GLY A 32 10.59 -43.06 30.00
CA GLY A 32 10.18 -42.63 28.67
C GLY A 32 11.01 -41.47 28.11
N ASP A 33 12.27 -41.76 27.80
CA ASP A 33 13.24 -40.91 27.11
C ASP A 33 12.67 -40.23 25.85
N LEU A 34 12.74 -38.89 25.77
CA LEU A 34 12.82 -38.11 24.53
C LEU A 34 13.27 -36.69 24.85
N SER A 35 14.57 -36.56 25.05
CA SER A 35 15.30 -35.31 25.01
C SER A 35 15.13 -34.63 23.63
N ARG A 36 14.49 -33.45 23.61
CA ARG A 36 14.77 -32.42 22.60
C ARG A 36 14.60 -31.04 23.22
N MET A 37 15.75 -30.45 23.51
CA MET A 37 15.90 -29.08 23.99
C MET A 37 15.28 -28.07 23.01
N ASN A 38 14.60 -27.08 23.60
CA ASN A 38 14.63 -25.65 23.28
C ASN A 38 15.11 -25.22 21.88
N SER A 39 14.21 -24.56 21.15
CA SER A 39 14.52 -23.20 20.68
C SER A 39 13.25 -22.34 20.76
N SER A 40 13.20 -21.47 21.77
CA SER A 40 12.35 -20.30 21.72
C SER A 40 12.84 -19.45 20.55
N MET A 41 11.99 -19.23 19.53
CA MET A 41 12.28 -18.24 18.50
C MET A 41 12.25 -16.86 19.15
N CYS A 42 13.41 -16.42 19.62
CA CYS A 42 13.67 -15.03 19.95
C CYS A 42 13.71 -14.25 18.63
N PHE A 43 12.73 -13.38 18.43
CA PHE A 43 12.72 -12.44 17.32
C PHE A 43 13.94 -11.52 17.46
N HIS A 44 14.86 -11.59 16.49
CA HIS A 44 16.07 -10.78 16.51
C HIS A 44 15.70 -9.34 16.13
N SER A 45 16.18 -8.37 16.92
CA SER A 45 16.08 -6.94 16.55
C SER A 45 16.90 -6.66 15.29
N MET A 46 16.51 -5.65 14.51
CA MET A 46 17.19 -5.27 13.25
C MET A 46 18.66 -4.84 13.42
N ALA A 47 19.15 -4.69 14.67
CA ALA A 47 20.55 -4.41 14.96
C ALA A 47 21.50 -5.59 14.67
N GLU A 48 21.00 -6.82 14.50
CA GLU A 48 21.84 -8.03 14.30
C GLU A 48 21.76 -8.66 12.90
N VAL A 49 21.32 -7.90 11.88
CA VAL A 49 21.66 -8.24 10.49
C VAL A 49 22.98 -7.52 10.17
N ASP A 50 24.10 -8.21 10.37
CA ASP A 50 25.42 -7.81 9.87
C ASP A 50 25.27 -7.26 8.44
N ARG A 51 25.38 -5.92 8.31
CA ARG A 51 24.93 -5.18 7.13
C ARG A 51 25.86 -5.48 5.96
N ASP A 52 25.47 -6.42 5.10
CA ASP A 52 25.92 -6.40 3.72
C ASP A 52 25.54 -5.01 3.16
N PRO A 53 26.53 -4.16 2.79
CA PRO A 53 26.27 -2.79 2.34
C PRO A 53 25.46 -2.75 1.04
N SER A 54 25.22 -3.90 0.40
CA SER A 54 24.35 -4.03 -0.75
C SER A 54 22.86 -4.12 -0.41
N TYR A 55 22.49 -4.36 0.86
CA TYR A 55 21.08 -4.44 1.27
C TYR A 55 20.45 -3.06 1.40
N VAL A 56 19.15 -2.98 1.08
CA VAL A 56 18.37 -1.75 1.16
C VAL A 56 17.24 -1.97 2.17
N SER A 57 17.29 -1.28 3.30
CA SER A 57 16.16 -1.18 4.23
C SER A 57 15.27 0.01 3.89
N PHE A 58 13.96 -0.19 4.04
CA PHE A 58 12.94 0.76 3.62
C PHE A 58 11.87 0.85 4.70
N THR A 59 11.60 2.06 5.20
CA THR A 59 10.50 2.33 6.13
C THR A 59 9.44 3.20 5.43
N THR A 60 8.16 2.89 5.63
CA THR A 60 7.05 3.80 5.34
C THR A 60 6.21 4.05 6.59
N PHE A 61 5.82 5.30 6.82
CA PHE A 61 5.05 5.66 8.01
C PHE A 61 4.22 6.95 7.82
N ASN A 62 2.90 6.85 7.94
CA ASN A 62 2.04 8.03 8.09
C ASN A 62 2.16 8.55 9.53
N ILE A 63 2.76 9.72 9.70
CA ILE A 63 3.11 10.26 11.03
C ILE A 63 1.97 11.04 11.69
N LEU A 64 0.81 11.14 11.03
CA LEU A 64 -0.37 11.90 11.46
C LEU A 64 -0.03 13.36 11.81
N ALA A 65 -0.28 14.26 10.86
CA ALA A 65 0.08 15.67 11.04
C ALA A 65 -0.59 16.25 12.30
N PRO A 66 0.11 17.03 13.14
CA PRO A 66 -0.49 17.63 14.34
C PRO A 66 -1.76 18.45 14.09
N ILE A 67 -1.90 19.03 12.89
CA ILE A 67 -3.11 19.77 12.44
C ILE A 67 -4.34 18.87 12.21
N TYR A 68 -4.15 17.55 12.10
CA TYR A 68 -5.23 16.58 11.92
C TYR A 68 -5.49 15.73 13.15
N LYS A 69 -4.49 15.56 14.03
CA LYS A 69 -4.63 14.80 15.26
C LYS A 69 -5.59 15.49 16.23
N ARG A 70 -6.72 14.84 16.49
CA ARG A 70 -7.70 15.26 17.51
C ARG A 70 -7.23 14.80 18.88
N ILE A 71 -7.26 15.68 19.88
CA ILE A 71 -6.83 15.34 21.24
C ILE A 71 -8.00 15.14 22.21
N ASP A 72 -9.20 15.59 21.84
CA ASP A 72 -10.42 15.39 22.62
C ASP A 72 -11.52 14.80 21.71
N PRO A 73 -11.99 13.56 21.98
CA PRO A 73 -13.11 12.97 21.26
C PRO A 73 -14.42 13.77 21.38
N GLN A 74 -14.60 14.53 22.47
CA GLN A 74 -15.80 15.33 22.73
C GLN A 74 -15.71 16.71 22.06
N ASN A 75 -14.49 17.21 21.81
CA ASN A 75 -14.25 18.46 21.12
C ASN A 75 -13.50 18.24 19.79
N PRO A 76 -14.25 18.02 18.68
CA PRO A 76 -13.66 17.70 17.38
C PRO A 76 -12.95 18.90 16.72
N VAL A 77 -12.91 20.07 17.35
CA VAL A 77 -12.17 21.26 16.88
C VAL A 77 -10.75 21.26 17.41
N LEU A 78 -10.52 20.75 18.62
CA LEU A 78 -9.23 20.81 19.29
C LEU A 78 -8.21 19.92 18.58
N ARG A 79 -7.05 20.49 18.22
CA ARG A 79 -5.97 19.79 17.52
C ARG A 79 -4.72 19.73 18.37
N GLU A 80 -3.90 18.72 18.12
CA GLU A 80 -2.58 18.64 18.75
C GLU A 80 -1.71 19.85 18.39
N SER A 81 -1.88 20.39 17.17
CA SER A 81 -1.20 21.61 16.71
C SER A 81 -1.39 22.83 17.62
N ASP A 82 -2.47 22.87 18.40
CA ASP A 82 -2.77 23.96 19.34
C ASP A 82 -1.85 23.91 20.58
N PHE A 83 -1.12 22.81 20.79
CA PHE A 83 -0.30 22.57 21.99
C PHE A 83 1.13 22.18 21.61
N ARG A 84 2.04 23.16 21.56
CA ARG A 84 3.45 22.97 21.19
C ARG A 84 4.13 21.81 21.91
N SER A 85 3.98 21.71 23.23
CA SER A 85 4.60 20.65 24.03
C SER A 85 4.12 19.25 23.64
N LEU A 86 2.87 19.09 23.22
CA LEU A 86 2.31 17.78 22.86
C LEU A 86 2.84 17.31 21.52
N TRP A 87 2.70 18.13 20.47
CA TRP A 87 3.17 17.71 19.14
C TRP A 87 4.69 17.59 19.10
N MET A 88 5.44 18.44 19.80
CA MET A 88 6.89 18.35 19.83
C MET A 88 7.35 17.04 20.47
N ALA A 89 6.86 16.73 21.68
CA ALA A 89 7.23 15.49 22.39
C ALA A 89 6.82 14.22 21.62
N ARG A 90 5.71 14.23 20.89
CA ARG A 90 5.32 13.09 20.04
C ARG A 90 6.26 12.91 18.85
N ASN A 91 6.60 14.00 18.17
CA ASN A 91 7.47 13.95 16.99
C ASN A 91 8.94 13.63 17.36
N GLU A 92 9.42 14.03 18.54
CA GLU A 92 10.70 13.56 19.09
C GLU A 92 10.71 12.02 19.22
N ARG A 93 9.67 11.43 19.81
CA ARG A 93 9.55 9.96 19.92
C ARG A 93 9.43 9.27 18.56
N ILE A 94 8.78 9.89 17.59
CA ILE A 94 8.73 9.40 16.21
C ILE A 94 10.14 9.38 15.61
N LEU A 95 10.89 10.48 15.73
CA LEU A 95 12.27 10.57 15.26
C LEU A 95 13.18 9.55 15.95
N ASP A 96 13.05 9.37 17.28
CA ASP A 96 13.80 8.35 18.02
C ASP A 96 13.53 6.95 17.46
N SER A 97 12.26 6.65 17.15
CA SER A 97 11.85 5.36 16.58
C SER A 97 12.36 5.17 15.14
N LEU A 98 12.30 6.21 14.30
CA LEU A 98 12.83 6.17 12.93
C LEU A 98 14.36 5.99 12.93
N LEU A 99 15.06 6.71 13.81
CA LEU A 99 16.51 6.63 13.94
C LEU A 99 16.97 5.31 14.56
N SER A 100 16.22 4.70 15.48
CA SER A 100 16.53 3.36 15.97
C SER A 100 16.45 2.30 14.87
N GLU A 101 15.50 2.43 13.95
CA GLU A 101 15.38 1.55 12.78
C GLU A 101 16.49 1.81 11.74
N SER A 102 16.96 3.07 11.62
CA SER A 102 18.08 3.46 10.75
C SER A 102 17.95 2.93 9.31
N SER A 103 16.74 2.96 8.75
CA SER A 103 16.49 2.46 7.38
C SER A 103 17.24 3.28 6.32
N SER A 104 17.71 2.64 5.25
CA SER A 104 18.37 3.34 4.13
C SER A 104 17.44 4.36 3.45
N ILE A 105 16.13 4.09 3.47
CA ILE A 105 15.07 4.93 2.92
C ILE A 105 13.95 5.04 3.96
N MET A 106 13.44 6.26 4.17
CA MET A 106 12.23 6.51 4.98
C MET A 106 11.25 7.35 4.17
N CYS A 107 10.02 6.87 4.01
CA CYS A 107 8.94 7.57 3.32
C CYS A 107 7.83 7.89 4.31
N LEU A 108 7.65 9.18 4.62
CA LEU A 108 6.66 9.66 5.57
C LEU A 108 5.50 10.34 4.85
N GLN A 109 4.29 10.11 5.37
CA GLN A 109 3.05 10.76 4.95
C GLN A 109 2.49 11.62 6.10
N GLU A 110 1.66 12.60 5.74
CA GLU A 110 1.15 13.61 6.68
C GLU A 110 2.26 14.35 7.45
N PHE A 111 3.38 14.60 6.78
CA PHE A 111 4.44 15.42 7.32
C PHE A 111 3.99 16.88 7.36
N TRP A 112 4.05 17.56 8.50
CA TRP A 112 3.50 18.91 8.68
C TRP A 112 4.41 20.01 8.09
N VAL A 113 4.51 20.05 6.76
CA VAL A 113 5.38 20.97 6.00
C VAL A 113 5.15 22.45 6.33
N GLY A 114 3.91 22.83 6.67
CA GLY A 114 3.53 24.21 6.98
C GLY A 114 4.04 24.71 8.34
N ASN A 115 4.63 23.86 9.18
CA ASN A 115 5.22 24.25 10.45
C ASN A 115 6.75 24.23 10.38
N LYS A 116 7.36 25.42 10.36
CA LYS A 116 8.81 25.58 10.25
C LYS A 116 9.57 24.88 11.39
N GLU A 117 9.07 24.96 12.62
CA GLU A 117 9.77 24.38 13.77
C GLU A 117 9.84 22.85 13.72
N LEU A 118 8.74 22.20 13.34
CA LEU A 118 8.73 20.74 13.11
C LEU A 118 9.62 20.37 11.93
N VAL A 119 9.60 21.16 10.85
CA VAL A 119 10.46 20.93 9.68
C VAL A 119 11.94 21.01 10.06
N ASP A 120 12.35 22.08 10.75
CA ASP A 120 13.73 22.30 11.20
C ASP A 120 14.20 21.14 12.11
N MET A 121 13.34 20.67 13.03
CA MET A 121 13.62 19.53 13.91
C MET A 121 13.90 18.23 13.13
N TYR A 122 13.11 17.92 12.10
CA TYR A 122 13.34 16.72 11.27
C TYR A 122 14.59 16.87 10.40
N GLU A 123 14.83 18.06 9.84
CA GLU A 123 16.01 18.35 9.03
C GLU A 123 17.31 18.25 9.83
N GLU A 124 17.34 18.78 11.05
CA GLU A 124 18.48 18.66 11.96
C GLU A 124 18.69 17.21 12.37
N ARG A 125 17.70 16.56 12.98
CA ARG A 125 17.84 15.21 13.55
C ARG A 125 18.18 14.14 12.51
N LEU A 126 17.51 14.14 11.36
CA LEU A 126 17.80 13.19 10.28
C LEU A 126 19.05 13.62 9.49
N GLY A 127 19.28 14.92 9.30
CA GLY A 127 20.47 15.43 8.60
C GLY A 127 21.76 15.10 9.33
N ASP A 128 21.80 15.30 10.64
CA ASP A 128 22.92 14.95 11.53
C ASP A 128 23.17 13.43 11.54
N SER A 129 22.12 12.64 11.30
CA SER A 129 22.18 11.19 11.17
C SER A 129 22.49 10.73 9.73
N GLY A 130 22.95 11.62 8.85
CA GLY A 130 23.45 11.26 7.52
C GLY A 130 22.39 11.19 6.41
N TYR A 131 21.15 11.62 6.65
CA TYR A 131 20.09 11.59 5.64
C TYR A 131 20.10 12.82 4.72
N CYS A 132 19.67 12.61 3.48
CA CYS A 132 19.25 13.65 2.54
C CYS A 132 17.72 13.67 2.49
N LEU A 133 17.10 14.84 2.68
CA LEU A 133 15.65 14.97 2.86
C LEU A 133 15.00 15.64 1.64
N PHE A 134 13.86 15.10 1.22
CA PHE A 134 13.04 15.60 0.12
C PHE A 134 11.62 15.82 0.64
N LYS A 135 11.18 17.08 0.72
CA LYS A 135 9.85 17.47 1.19
C LYS A 135 8.96 17.83 0.01
N LEU A 136 7.70 17.44 0.05
CA LEU A 136 6.69 17.85 -0.93
C LEU A 136 5.38 18.20 -0.23
N ALA A 137 5.02 19.49 -0.22
CA ALA A 137 3.74 19.93 0.29
C ALA A 137 2.59 19.52 -0.63
N ARG A 138 1.42 19.23 -0.06
CA ARG A 138 0.18 19.19 -0.84
C ARG A 138 -0.17 20.56 -1.39
N THR A 139 -0.89 20.58 -2.52
CA THR A 139 -1.40 21.83 -3.13
C THR A 139 -2.47 22.49 -2.24
N ASN A 140 -2.85 23.73 -2.58
CA ASN A 140 -3.94 24.46 -1.91
C ASN A 140 -3.77 24.61 -0.38
N ASN A 141 -2.51 24.73 0.08
CA ASN A 141 -2.16 25.05 1.46
C ASN A 141 -2.82 24.13 2.51
N ARG A 142 -2.86 22.81 2.24
CA ARG A 142 -3.39 21.83 3.19
C ARG A 142 -2.57 21.74 4.49
N GLY A 143 -1.32 22.19 4.45
CA GLY A 143 -0.40 22.31 5.58
C GLY A 143 0.52 21.10 5.76
N ASP A 144 0.14 19.92 5.28
CA ASP A 144 0.94 18.70 5.31
C ASP A 144 1.47 18.31 3.91
N GLY A 145 2.18 17.19 3.87
CA GLY A 145 2.75 16.65 2.66
C GLY A 145 3.50 15.34 2.89
N LEU A 146 4.50 15.12 2.04
CA LEU A 146 5.37 13.96 2.07
C LEU A 146 6.78 14.38 2.48
N LEU A 147 7.48 13.48 3.17
CA LEU A 147 8.92 13.56 3.40
C LEU A 147 9.55 12.24 2.97
N THR A 148 10.56 12.28 2.11
CA THR A 148 11.42 11.12 1.83
C THR A 148 12.84 11.41 2.32
N ALA A 149 13.40 10.54 3.17
CA ALA A 149 14.77 10.63 3.65
C ALA A 149 15.62 9.48 3.08
N ILE A 150 16.79 9.79 2.54
CA ILE A 150 17.72 8.83 1.91
C ILE A 150 19.07 8.87 2.64
N HIS A 151 19.54 7.74 3.17
CA HIS A 151 20.81 7.65 3.89
C HIS A 151 22.01 7.72 2.94
N LYS A 152 22.83 8.77 3.06
CA LYS A 152 23.88 9.11 2.08
C LYS A 152 25.04 8.10 2.01
N GLU A 153 25.27 7.34 3.07
CA GLU A 153 26.33 6.31 3.06
C GLU A 153 25.95 5.08 2.25
N HIS A 154 24.66 4.83 2.05
CA HIS A 154 24.15 3.65 1.36
C HIS A 154 23.70 3.98 -0.07
N LEU A 155 23.07 5.15 -0.24
CA LEU A 155 22.34 5.52 -1.44
C LEU A 155 22.65 6.96 -1.86
N SER A 156 22.71 7.18 -3.16
CA SER A 156 22.81 8.48 -3.81
C SER A 156 21.56 8.75 -4.65
N VAL A 157 21.10 9.99 -4.68
CA VAL A 157 19.92 10.39 -5.47
C VAL A 157 20.40 10.92 -6.81
N VAL A 158 19.99 10.24 -7.88
CA VAL A 158 20.28 10.62 -9.27
C VAL A 158 19.34 11.73 -9.74
N ASN A 159 18.07 11.63 -9.38
CA ASN A 159 17.06 12.61 -9.74
C ASN A 159 15.88 12.59 -8.75
N TYR A 160 15.17 13.72 -8.66
CA TYR A 160 13.95 13.89 -7.88
C TYR A 160 12.91 14.60 -8.74
N ARG A 161 11.69 14.09 -8.74
CA ARG A 161 10.55 14.65 -9.44
C ARG A 161 9.33 14.66 -8.55
N GLU A 162 8.55 15.73 -8.70
CA GLU A 162 7.32 15.95 -7.96
C GLU A 162 6.13 15.72 -8.90
N LEU A 163 5.13 15.00 -8.41
CA LEU A 163 3.86 14.81 -9.09
C LEU A 163 2.76 15.44 -8.25
N PHE A 164 2.10 16.45 -8.81
CA PHE A 164 0.86 17.01 -8.28
C PHE A 164 -0.31 16.36 -9.00
N LEU A 165 -1.14 15.60 -8.26
CA LEU A 165 -2.26 14.89 -8.88
C LEU A 165 -3.38 15.85 -9.30
N ASN A 166 -3.39 17.07 -8.73
CA ASN A 166 -4.36 18.14 -8.99
C ASN A 166 -5.82 17.63 -8.91
N ASP A 167 -6.05 16.66 -8.03
CA ASP A 167 -7.37 16.19 -7.66
C ASP A 167 -7.94 17.03 -6.52
N PHE A 168 -9.19 16.77 -6.14
CA PHE A 168 -9.84 17.50 -5.05
C PHE A 168 -9.22 17.21 -3.66
N GLY A 169 -8.46 16.12 -3.55
CA GLY A 169 -7.75 15.75 -2.34
C GLY A 169 -6.41 16.46 -2.20
N ASP A 170 -6.00 17.22 -3.21
CA ASP A 170 -4.69 17.88 -3.33
C ASP A 170 -3.54 16.89 -3.13
N ARG A 171 -3.73 15.65 -3.59
CA ARG A 171 -2.74 14.59 -3.37
C ARG A 171 -1.52 14.79 -4.25
N VAL A 172 -0.40 14.31 -3.75
CA VAL A 172 0.92 14.46 -4.36
C VAL A 172 1.66 13.14 -4.26
N ALA A 173 2.66 12.97 -5.12
CA ALA A 173 3.61 11.87 -5.04
C ALA A 173 5.03 12.37 -5.33
N GLN A 174 6.01 11.72 -4.73
CA GLN A 174 7.42 11.94 -5.00
C GLN A 174 7.96 10.77 -5.82
N LEU A 175 8.82 11.05 -6.80
CA LEU A 175 9.61 10.05 -7.52
C LEU A 175 11.09 10.38 -7.32
N LEU A 176 11.82 9.44 -6.73
CA LEU A 176 13.26 9.50 -6.58
C LEU A 176 13.89 8.40 -7.43
N HIS A 177 14.85 8.77 -8.27
CA HIS A 177 15.74 7.81 -8.92
C HIS A 177 16.98 7.69 -8.06
N VAL A 178 17.22 6.48 -7.53
CA VAL A 178 18.22 6.22 -6.51
C VAL A 178 19.24 5.19 -7.01
N LYS A 179 20.48 5.35 -6.56
CA LYS A 179 21.63 4.50 -6.92
C LYS A 179 22.43 4.11 -5.69
N SER A 180 22.80 2.84 -5.58
CA SER A 180 23.68 2.35 -4.50
C SER A 180 25.06 2.99 -4.57
N VAL A 181 25.57 3.45 -3.43
CA VAL A 181 26.93 4.02 -3.32
C VAL A 181 27.97 2.92 -3.50
N SER A 182 27.81 1.82 -2.78
CA SER A 182 28.66 0.65 -2.94
C SER A 182 28.21 -0.19 -4.14
N PRO A 183 29.13 -0.62 -5.01
CA PRO A 183 28.79 -1.50 -6.11
C PRO A 183 28.49 -2.91 -5.58
N PHE A 184 27.49 -3.54 -6.16
CA PHE A 184 27.18 -4.94 -5.94
C PHE A 184 28.16 -5.81 -6.72
N SER A 185 28.81 -6.76 -6.04
CA SER A 185 29.71 -7.75 -6.64
C SER A 185 29.24 -9.17 -6.28
N GLN A 186 28.78 -9.92 -7.28
CA GLN A 186 28.58 -11.36 -7.17
C GLN A 186 29.26 -12.05 -8.36
N ASN A 187 30.32 -12.81 -8.05
CA ASN A 187 31.11 -13.73 -8.88
C ASN A 187 31.50 -13.25 -10.30
N GLN A 188 32.78 -12.92 -10.46
CA GLN A 188 33.61 -12.80 -11.68
C GLN A 188 33.10 -11.99 -12.91
N LYS A 189 31.85 -11.52 -12.94
CA LYS A 189 31.30 -10.69 -14.03
C LYS A 189 30.91 -9.31 -13.49
N GLY A 190 31.90 -8.44 -13.33
CA GLY A 190 31.76 -6.98 -13.15
C GLY A 190 31.13 -6.51 -11.83
N SER A 191 31.52 -5.32 -11.39
CA SER A 191 30.86 -4.59 -10.30
C SER A 191 29.80 -3.66 -10.90
N PHE A 192 28.58 -3.69 -10.37
CA PHE A 192 27.49 -2.84 -10.86
C PHE A 192 26.84 -2.10 -9.70
N HIS A 193 26.55 -0.83 -9.91
CA HIS A 193 25.72 -0.08 -8.98
C HIS A 193 24.26 -0.41 -9.21
N GLN A 194 23.53 -0.68 -8.14
CA GLN A 194 22.11 -0.96 -8.22
C GLN A 194 21.35 0.37 -8.34
N GLU A 195 20.53 0.49 -9.38
CA GLU A 195 19.67 1.65 -9.64
C GLU A 195 18.20 1.23 -9.58
N PHE A 196 17.35 2.06 -8.99
CA PHE A 196 15.92 1.79 -8.84
C PHE A 196 15.13 3.08 -8.61
N LEU A 197 13.81 2.99 -8.80
CA LEU A 197 12.89 4.09 -8.55
C LEU A 197 12.18 3.90 -7.21
N VAL A 198 12.03 4.99 -6.45
CA VAL A 198 11.31 5.06 -5.18
C VAL A 198 10.18 6.05 -5.33
N ILE A 199 8.97 5.62 -5.00
CA ILE A 199 7.78 6.46 -4.99
C ILE A 199 7.22 6.51 -3.57
N ASN A 200 6.96 7.72 -3.09
CA ASN A 200 6.22 7.99 -1.85
C ASN A 200 4.91 8.70 -2.20
N THR A 201 3.80 8.27 -1.63
CA THR A 201 2.49 8.90 -1.84
C THR A 201 1.57 8.73 -0.64
N HIS A 202 0.47 9.49 -0.61
CA HIS A 202 -0.63 9.31 0.34
C HIS A 202 -1.96 9.50 -0.41
N LEU A 203 -2.63 8.39 -0.69
CA LEU A 203 -3.87 8.38 -1.47
C LEU A 203 -5.05 8.97 -0.69
N LEU A 204 -6.12 9.29 -1.40
CA LEU A 204 -7.30 9.90 -0.81
C LEU A 204 -8.01 8.98 0.22
N PHE A 205 -8.19 9.50 1.44
CA PHE A 205 -8.96 8.84 2.51
C PHE A 205 -10.39 8.44 2.07
N PRO A 206 -10.82 7.19 2.31
CA PRO A 206 -12.10 6.65 1.82
C PRO A 206 -13.29 7.08 2.70
N HIS A 207 -13.81 8.29 2.50
CA HIS A 207 -15.04 8.71 3.22
C HIS A 207 -16.28 7.88 2.81
N ASP A 208 -16.34 7.45 1.54
CA ASP A 208 -17.33 6.51 1.03
C ASP A 208 -16.78 5.66 -0.13
N SER A 209 -17.58 4.70 -0.61
CA SER A 209 -17.18 3.75 -1.66
C SER A 209 -16.87 4.38 -3.02
N SER A 210 -17.44 5.56 -3.33
CA SER A 210 -17.19 6.26 -4.60
C SER A 210 -15.74 6.72 -4.73
N PHE A 211 -15.04 6.97 -3.61
CA PHE A 211 -13.65 7.41 -3.63
C PHE A 211 -12.66 6.33 -4.05
N CYS A 212 -13.12 5.09 -4.21
CA CYS A 212 -12.31 4.01 -4.76
C CYS A 212 -11.84 4.32 -6.19
N ILE A 213 -12.71 4.89 -7.05
CA ILE A 213 -12.33 5.25 -8.41
C ILE A 213 -11.32 6.39 -8.45
N VAL A 214 -11.43 7.32 -7.49
CA VAL A 214 -10.50 8.44 -7.37
C VAL A 214 -9.12 7.92 -7.01
N ARG A 215 -9.01 7.05 -5.98
CA ARG A 215 -7.73 6.43 -5.62
C ARG A 215 -7.13 5.63 -6.76
N LEU A 216 -7.95 4.85 -7.48
CA LEU A 216 -7.50 4.16 -8.68
C LEU A 216 -6.89 5.15 -9.69
N HIS A 217 -7.57 6.26 -9.95
CA HIS A 217 -7.09 7.28 -10.88
C HIS A 217 -5.76 7.89 -10.41
N GLN A 218 -5.61 8.16 -9.11
CA GLN A 218 -4.34 8.62 -8.53
C GLN A 218 -3.20 7.63 -8.80
N VAL A 219 -3.44 6.33 -8.59
CA VAL A 219 -2.43 5.29 -8.88
C VAL A 219 -2.12 5.20 -10.36
N TYR A 220 -3.14 5.28 -11.22
CA TYR A 220 -2.96 5.30 -12.67
C TYR A 220 -2.08 6.48 -13.11
N GLN A 221 -2.32 7.69 -12.59
CA GLN A 221 -1.50 8.87 -12.87
C GLN A 221 -0.06 8.71 -12.36
N ILE A 222 0.13 8.13 -11.17
CA ILE A 222 1.47 7.81 -10.63
C ILE A 222 2.21 6.85 -11.57
N LEU A 223 1.57 5.78 -12.04
CA LEU A 223 2.19 4.82 -12.95
C LEU A 223 2.48 5.43 -14.33
N GLN A 224 1.60 6.28 -14.87
CA GLN A 224 1.87 7.04 -16.09
C GLN A 224 3.09 7.95 -15.92
N PHE A 225 3.24 8.58 -14.76
CA PHE A 225 4.37 9.44 -14.45
C PHE A 225 5.68 8.65 -14.37
N VAL A 226 5.66 7.45 -13.78
CA VAL A 226 6.81 6.53 -13.77
C VAL A 226 7.18 6.11 -15.19
N GLU A 227 6.24 5.70 -16.04
CA GLU A 227 6.49 5.32 -17.43
C GLU A 227 7.04 6.48 -18.26
N LEU A 228 6.49 7.69 -18.07
CA LEU A 228 6.99 8.91 -18.70
C LEU A 228 8.44 9.17 -18.29
N TYR A 229 8.73 9.15 -16.99
CA TYR A 229 10.08 9.35 -16.46
C TYR A 229 11.07 8.32 -17.01
N GLN A 230 10.69 7.04 -17.05
CA GLN A 230 11.51 5.97 -17.63
C GLN A 230 11.84 6.23 -19.10
N ARG A 231 10.84 6.64 -19.90
CA ARG A 231 11.00 6.92 -21.34
C ARG A 231 11.85 8.17 -21.60
N GLU A 232 11.57 9.27 -20.90
CA GLU A 232 12.32 10.54 -21.06
C GLU A 232 13.79 10.37 -20.75
N ASN A 233 14.12 9.58 -19.72
CA ASN A 233 15.49 9.33 -19.29
C ASN A 233 16.11 8.08 -19.93
N ARG A 234 15.39 7.42 -20.86
CA ARG A 234 15.83 6.19 -21.55
C ARG A 234 16.34 5.11 -20.58
N LEU A 235 15.64 4.95 -19.47
CA LEU A 235 16.03 4.04 -18.40
C LEU A 235 15.92 2.59 -18.87
N LYS A 236 16.93 1.79 -18.51
CA LYS A 236 16.84 0.33 -18.64
C LYS A 236 15.79 -0.20 -17.65
N PRO A 237 15.21 -1.39 -17.90
CA PRO A 237 14.38 -2.06 -16.91
C PRO A 237 15.10 -2.12 -15.56
N MET A 238 14.45 -1.57 -14.53
CA MET A 238 14.98 -1.48 -13.17
C MET A 238 13.84 -1.64 -12.16
N PRO A 239 14.14 -1.92 -10.89
CA PRO A 239 13.13 -2.05 -9.85
C PRO A 239 12.39 -0.73 -9.61
N ILE A 240 11.12 -0.86 -9.28
CA ILE A 240 10.27 0.23 -8.83
C ILE A 240 9.71 -0.16 -7.46
N ILE A 241 9.94 0.69 -6.46
CA ILE A 241 9.35 0.55 -5.13
C ILE A 241 8.31 1.65 -4.94
N LEU A 242 7.05 1.28 -4.68
CA LEU A 242 5.99 2.23 -4.32
C LEU A 242 5.67 2.09 -2.85
N SER A 243 5.57 3.21 -2.13
CA SER A 243 5.32 3.20 -0.69
C SER A 243 4.33 4.28 -0.27
N GLY A 244 3.67 4.03 0.86
CA GLY A 244 2.86 5.02 1.55
C GLY A 244 1.56 4.49 2.12
N ASP A 245 0.68 5.41 2.49
CA ASP A 245 -0.70 5.14 2.87
C ASP A 245 -1.58 5.13 1.61
N TRP A 246 -2.03 3.92 1.25
CA TRP A 246 -2.85 3.68 0.06
C TRP A 246 -4.33 3.85 0.33
N ASN A 247 -4.74 4.02 1.59
CA ASN A 247 -6.13 4.24 1.98
C ASN A 247 -7.10 3.22 1.35
N GLY A 248 -6.61 2.00 1.15
CA GLY A 248 -7.29 0.89 0.49
C GLY A 248 -6.70 -0.43 0.93
N SER A 249 -7.56 -1.41 1.19
CA SER A 249 -7.13 -2.72 1.70
C SER A 249 -6.67 -3.66 0.59
N LYS A 250 -6.13 -4.81 0.99
CA LYS A 250 -5.76 -5.94 0.11
C LYS A 250 -6.89 -6.40 -0.83
N HIS A 251 -8.14 -6.29 -0.40
CA HIS A 251 -9.30 -6.63 -1.23
C HIS A 251 -9.73 -5.50 -2.19
N GLY A 252 -9.17 -4.31 -2.01
CA GLY A 252 -9.53 -3.13 -2.76
C GLY A 252 -9.07 -3.20 -4.22
N HIS A 253 -9.76 -2.45 -5.07
CA HIS A 253 -9.41 -2.38 -6.50
C HIS A 253 -8.02 -1.80 -6.73
N VAL A 254 -7.53 -0.91 -5.85
CA VAL A 254 -6.15 -0.37 -5.92
C VAL A 254 -5.11 -1.49 -5.80
N TYR A 255 -5.28 -2.37 -4.80
CA TYR A 255 -4.39 -3.52 -4.61
C TYR A 255 -4.41 -4.43 -5.84
N LYS A 256 -5.60 -4.80 -6.33
CA LYS A 256 -5.77 -5.64 -7.53
C LYS A 256 -5.18 -5.00 -8.79
N PHE A 257 -5.32 -3.68 -8.94
CA PHE A 257 -4.77 -2.94 -10.07
C PHE A 257 -3.23 -2.98 -10.06
N LEU A 258 -2.59 -2.73 -8.91
CA LEU A 258 -1.13 -2.81 -8.75
C LEU A 258 -0.61 -4.23 -9.03
N MET A 259 -1.28 -5.25 -8.51
CA MET A 259 -0.96 -6.66 -8.80
C MET A 259 -1.04 -6.95 -10.30
N SER A 260 -2.05 -6.42 -11.01
CA SER A 260 -2.18 -6.57 -12.46
C SER A 260 -1.05 -5.91 -13.26
N GLN A 261 -0.35 -4.95 -12.64
CA GLN A 261 0.81 -4.23 -13.16
C GLN A 261 2.14 -4.84 -12.69
N GLY A 262 2.10 -6.05 -12.10
CA GLY A 262 3.26 -6.81 -11.66
C GLY A 262 3.73 -6.48 -10.24
N PHE A 263 3.20 -5.44 -9.60
CA PHE A 263 3.62 -5.08 -8.24
C PHE A 263 3.22 -6.16 -7.24
N VAL A 264 4.11 -6.41 -6.27
CA VAL A 264 3.90 -7.36 -5.18
C VAL A 264 4.12 -6.66 -3.84
N SER A 265 3.28 -6.97 -2.84
CA SER A 265 3.42 -6.47 -1.48
C SER A 265 4.64 -7.14 -0.81
N SER A 266 5.58 -6.32 -0.31
CA SER A 266 6.77 -6.84 0.38
C SER A 266 6.40 -7.58 1.67
N TYR A 267 5.36 -7.10 2.37
CA TYR A 267 4.85 -7.76 3.56
C TYR A 267 4.27 -9.13 3.24
N ASP A 268 3.42 -9.22 2.20
CA ASP A 268 2.80 -10.47 1.79
C ASP A 268 3.85 -11.53 1.37
N ILE A 269 4.92 -11.10 0.68
CA ILE A 269 6.03 -11.99 0.33
C ILE A 269 6.75 -12.51 1.58
N ALA A 270 7.10 -11.62 2.51
CA ALA A 270 7.86 -12.01 3.70
C ALA A 270 7.06 -12.94 4.62
N SER A 271 5.76 -12.67 4.79
CA SER A 271 4.86 -13.47 5.62
C SER A 271 4.30 -14.72 4.92
N GLN A 272 4.68 -14.94 3.64
CA GLN A 272 4.16 -16.02 2.80
C GLN A 272 2.63 -16.02 2.70
N TYR A 273 2.02 -14.84 2.69
CA TYR A 273 0.58 -14.71 2.62
C TYR A 273 0.09 -14.91 1.19
N THR A 274 -1.00 -15.65 1.09
CA THR A 274 -1.74 -15.87 -0.14
C THR A 274 -2.82 -14.81 -0.28
N ASP A 275 -3.36 -14.59 -1.48
CA ASP A 275 -4.49 -13.67 -1.68
C ASP A 275 -5.84 -14.29 -1.25
N THR A 276 -5.82 -15.15 -0.23
CA THR A 276 -7.02 -15.81 0.28
C THR A 276 -7.71 -14.96 1.34
N TYR A 277 -9.04 -15.11 1.46
CA TYR A 277 -9.85 -14.38 2.43
C TYR A 277 -9.37 -14.59 3.88
N ALA A 278 -8.81 -15.77 4.19
CA ALA A 278 -8.26 -16.11 5.49
C ALA A 278 -7.04 -15.26 5.90
N ASP A 279 -6.27 -14.75 4.93
CA ASP A 279 -5.04 -13.99 5.20
C ASP A 279 -5.28 -12.48 5.33
N SER A 280 -6.47 -12.02 4.93
CA SER A 280 -6.74 -10.60 4.73
C SER A 280 -6.97 -9.75 5.98
N ASN A 281 -7.28 -10.39 7.10
CA ASN A 281 -7.43 -9.74 8.41
C ASN A 281 -6.28 -10.11 9.36
N LYS A 282 -5.22 -10.75 8.84
CA LYS A 282 -4.09 -11.18 9.67
C LYS A 282 -3.29 -10.01 10.20
N TRP A 283 -3.22 -8.92 9.44
CA TRP A 283 -2.52 -7.71 9.85
C TRP A 283 -3.36 -6.46 9.62
N VAL A 284 -3.07 -5.42 10.39
CA VAL A 284 -3.61 -4.07 10.26
C VAL A 284 -2.47 -3.06 10.31
N SER A 285 -2.70 -1.86 9.80
CA SER A 285 -1.70 -0.78 9.86
C SER A 285 -2.31 0.58 10.21
N HIS A 286 -3.64 0.71 10.24
CA HIS A 286 -4.32 1.95 10.58
C HIS A 286 -5.49 1.70 11.52
N ARG A 287 -5.65 2.55 12.54
CA ARG A 287 -6.89 2.70 13.32
C ARG A 287 -7.48 4.07 13.08
N ASN A 288 -8.50 4.14 12.23
CA ASN A 288 -9.08 5.43 11.86
C ASN A 288 -9.81 6.12 13.02
N HIS A 289 -10.21 7.38 12.81
CA HIS A 289 -10.94 8.19 13.80
C HIS A 289 -12.31 7.63 14.24
N ARG A 290 -12.84 6.58 13.57
CA ARG A 290 -14.07 5.86 13.96
C ARG A 290 -13.76 4.59 14.77
N GLY A 291 -12.49 4.33 15.05
CA GLY A 291 -12.01 3.13 15.72
C GLY A 291 -11.97 1.89 14.83
N ASN A 292 -12.16 2.01 13.51
CA ASN A 292 -12.02 0.86 12.62
C ASN A 292 -10.54 0.61 12.31
N ILE A 293 -10.16 -0.65 12.30
CA ILE A 293 -8.80 -1.09 12.00
C ILE A 293 -8.74 -1.67 10.58
N CYS A 294 -7.70 -1.34 9.84
CA CYS A 294 -7.49 -1.82 8.48
C CYS A 294 -6.00 -1.84 8.11
N GLY A 295 -5.61 -2.71 7.18
CA GLY A 295 -4.31 -2.66 6.52
C GLY A 295 -4.38 -1.77 5.29
N VAL A 296 -3.66 -0.65 5.30
CA VAL A 296 -3.68 0.37 4.23
C VAL A 296 -2.28 0.87 3.84
N ASP A 297 -1.27 0.54 4.63
CA ASP A 297 0.12 0.93 4.40
C ASP A 297 0.85 -0.21 3.70
N PHE A 298 1.48 0.09 2.56
CA PHE A 298 2.15 -0.92 1.75
C PHE A 298 3.49 -0.43 1.20
N ILE A 299 4.45 -1.35 1.13
CA ILE A 299 5.67 -1.22 0.33
C ILE A 299 5.58 -2.24 -0.81
N TRP A 300 5.29 -1.74 -2.01
CA TRP A 300 5.19 -2.51 -3.23
C TRP A 300 6.52 -2.60 -3.95
N LEU A 301 6.82 -3.76 -4.51
CA LEU A 301 7.98 -3.98 -5.37
C LEU A 301 7.51 -4.42 -6.75
N CYS A 302 8.00 -3.77 -7.81
CA CYS A 302 7.96 -4.31 -9.17
C CYS A 302 9.39 -4.48 -9.67
N ASN A 303 9.73 -5.70 -10.08
CA ASN A 303 11.04 -6.05 -10.56
C ASN A 303 11.12 -6.01 -12.09
N PRO A 304 12.31 -5.80 -12.68
CA PRO A 304 12.47 -5.66 -14.13
C PRO A 304 12.10 -6.89 -14.94
N ASN A 305 12.07 -8.08 -14.33
CA ASN A 305 11.67 -9.33 -14.97
C ASN A 305 10.15 -9.57 -14.99
N GLN A 306 9.36 -8.69 -14.39
CA GLN A 306 7.91 -8.83 -14.39
C GLN A 306 7.34 -8.22 -15.68
N ALA A 307 6.62 -9.04 -16.45
CA ALA A 307 5.87 -8.56 -17.59
C ALA A 307 4.76 -7.62 -17.13
N ARG A 308 4.75 -6.39 -17.67
CA ARG A 308 3.69 -5.41 -17.41
C ARG A 308 2.73 -5.37 -18.59
N LYS A 309 1.45 -5.60 -18.32
CA LYS A 309 0.40 -5.31 -19.29
C LYS A 309 0.38 -3.80 -19.58
N PRO A 310 -0.01 -3.36 -20.80
CA PRO A 310 -0.23 -1.95 -21.07
C PRO A 310 -1.14 -1.33 -20.01
N LEU A 311 -0.73 -0.19 -19.45
CA LEU A 311 -1.41 0.43 -18.32
C LEU A 311 -2.89 0.72 -18.61
N LYS A 312 -3.21 1.15 -19.85
CA LYS A 312 -4.60 1.36 -20.32
C LYS A 312 -5.45 0.09 -20.28
N THR A 313 -4.86 -1.07 -20.55
CA THR A 313 -5.55 -2.36 -20.52
C THR A 313 -5.86 -2.77 -19.09
N SER A 314 -4.87 -2.74 -18.19
CA SER A 314 -5.10 -3.01 -16.76
C SER A 314 -6.10 -2.04 -16.13
N TRP A 315 -6.09 -0.78 -16.57
CA TRP A 315 -7.06 0.23 -16.13
C TRP A 315 -8.48 -0.18 -16.52
N ALA A 316 -8.72 -0.48 -17.80
CA ALA A 316 -10.03 -0.89 -18.28
C ALA A 316 -10.52 -2.19 -17.61
N ASP A 317 -9.67 -3.21 -17.51
CA ASP A 317 -9.97 -4.45 -16.79
C ASP A 317 -10.45 -4.18 -15.35
N THR A 318 -9.81 -3.23 -14.67
CA THR A 318 -10.19 -2.83 -13.31
C THR A 318 -11.55 -2.13 -13.28
N ILE A 319 -11.81 -1.22 -14.20
CA ILE A 319 -13.12 -0.53 -14.29
C ILE A 319 -14.24 -1.51 -14.65
N PHE A 320 -14.01 -2.45 -15.57
CA PHE A 320 -14.96 -3.52 -15.86
C PHE A 320 -15.22 -4.41 -14.65
N SER A 321 -14.19 -4.72 -13.86
CA SER A 321 -14.33 -5.45 -12.60
C SER A 321 -15.19 -4.69 -11.59
N MET A 322 -15.01 -3.38 -11.46
CA MET A 322 -15.86 -2.52 -10.62
C MET A 322 -17.31 -2.51 -11.11
N LEU A 323 -17.53 -2.38 -12.41
CA LEU A 323 -18.87 -2.41 -13.01
C LEU A 323 -19.55 -3.75 -12.72
N LYS A 324 -18.87 -4.87 -12.97
CA LYS A 324 -19.34 -6.22 -12.64
C LYS A 324 -19.69 -6.36 -11.16
N TYR A 325 -18.86 -5.82 -10.26
CA TYR A 325 -19.15 -5.83 -8.83
C TYR A 325 -20.46 -5.08 -8.49
N GLN A 326 -20.68 -3.90 -9.08
CA GLN A 326 -21.93 -3.14 -8.87
C GLN A 326 -23.14 -3.89 -9.42
N LEU A 327 -23.03 -4.50 -10.61
CA LEU A 327 -24.10 -5.28 -11.23
C LEU A 327 -24.48 -6.51 -10.38
N ARG A 328 -23.47 -7.24 -9.87
CA ARG A 328 -23.69 -8.39 -8.97
C ARG A 328 -24.26 -7.99 -7.63
N LYS A 329 -23.86 -6.83 -7.08
CA LYS A 329 -24.42 -6.29 -5.84
C LYS A 329 -25.91 -5.96 -5.99
N ALA A 330 -26.33 -5.56 -7.19
CA ALA A 330 -27.74 -5.37 -7.54
C ALA A 330 -28.48 -6.69 -7.84
N THR A 331 -27.86 -7.85 -7.57
CA THR A 331 -28.42 -9.21 -7.77
C THR A 331 -28.87 -9.51 -9.20
N LEU A 332 -28.31 -8.82 -10.18
CA LEU A 332 -28.64 -9.04 -11.59
C LEU A 332 -28.04 -10.37 -12.07
N SER A 333 -28.84 -11.16 -12.78
CA SER A 333 -28.34 -12.28 -13.59
C SER A 333 -27.45 -11.75 -14.74
N GLU A 334 -26.80 -12.64 -15.48
CA GLU A 334 -26.00 -12.27 -16.65
C GLU A 334 -26.85 -11.52 -17.69
N ASP A 335 -28.02 -12.06 -18.01
CA ASP A 335 -28.97 -11.46 -18.95
C ASP A 335 -29.49 -10.12 -18.44
N ASP A 336 -29.82 -10.02 -17.15
CA ASP A 336 -30.28 -8.77 -16.55
C ASP A 336 -29.19 -7.71 -16.52
N ALA A 337 -27.93 -8.11 -16.32
CA ALA A 337 -26.77 -7.22 -16.35
C ALA A 337 -26.51 -6.69 -17.76
N PHE A 338 -26.66 -7.54 -18.79
CA PHE A 338 -26.60 -7.08 -20.18
C PHE A 338 -27.77 -6.15 -20.52
N ALA A 339 -28.99 -6.49 -20.11
CA ALA A 339 -30.16 -5.64 -20.26
C ALA A 339 -29.99 -4.28 -19.56
N PHE A 340 -29.37 -4.25 -18.39
CA PHE A 340 -29.03 -3.02 -17.68
C PHE A 340 -28.12 -2.10 -18.51
N LEU A 341 -27.13 -2.66 -19.22
CA LEU A 341 -26.24 -1.90 -20.11
C LEU A 341 -26.92 -1.43 -21.40
N LYS A 342 -27.86 -2.22 -21.93
CA LYS A 342 -28.66 -1.84 -23.11
C LYS A 342 -29.63 -0.69 -22.80
N GLY A 343 -30.18 -0.67 -21.59
CA GLY A 343 -31.24 0.27 -21.21
C GLY A 343 -32.54 0.03 -21.99
N ASP A 344 -33.40 1.05 -22.06
CA ASP A 344 -34.75 0.92 -22.61
C ASP A 344 -34.83 0.91 -24.15
N HIS A 345 -33.67 0.78 -24.83
CA HIS A 345 -33.61 0.79 -26.29
C HIS A 345 -33.91 -0.60 -26.86
N CYS A 346 -34.77 -0.69 -27.89
CA CYS A 346 -35.16 -1.94 -28.57
C CYS A 346 -34.04 -2.60 -29.41
N VAL A 347 -32.78 -2.21 -29.21
CA VAL A 347 -31.63 -2.74 -29.96
C VAL A 347 -31.05 -3.93 -29.19
N GLU A 348 -30.71 -5.02 -29.88
CA GLU A 348 -30.16 -6.22 -29.23
C GLU A 348 -28.75 -6.05 -28.68
N SER A 349 -28.10 -4.91 -28.95
CA SER A 349 -26.75 -4.56 -28.53
C SER A 349 -26.71 -3.30 -27.67
N VAL A 350 -25.59 -3.12 -26.95
CA VAL A 350 -25.32 -1.94 -26.13
C VAL A 350 -24.68 -0.87 -27.02
N THR A 351 -25.18 0.36 -26.97
CA THR A 351 -24.62 1.50 -27.69
C THR A 351 -23.70 2.33 -26.79
N TYR A 352 -22.86 3.19 -27.37
CA TYR A 352 -22.02 4.11 -26.58
C TYR A 352 -22.85 4.92 -25.58
N PHE A 353 -24.01 5.41 -26.02
CA PHE A 353 -24.92 6.19 -25.19
C PHE A 353 -25.50 5.36 -24.04
N SER A 354 -25.97 4.14 -24.30
CA SER A 354 -26.54 3.28 -23.24
C SER A 354 -25.46 2.80 -22.27
N PHE A 355 -24.27 2.48 -22.75
CA PHE A 355 -23.11 2.14 -21.93
C PHE A 355 -22.70 3.29 -21.00
N SER A 356 -22.59 4.51 -21.54
CA SER A 356 -22.33 5.72 -20.75
C SER A 356 -23.40 5.91 -19.68
N LYS A 357 -24.69 5.83 -20.04
CA LYS A 357 -25.80 5.96 -19.09
C LYS A 357 -25.75 4.88 -18.00
N ALA A 358 -25.38 3.66 -18.34
CA ALA A 358 -25.25 2.56 -17.39
C ALA A 358 -24.08 2.74 -16.43
N LEU A 359 -22.92 3.19 -16.91
CA LEU A 359 -21.78 3.57 -16.06
C LEU A 359 -22.15 4.72 -15.12
N HIS A 360 -22.98 5.67 -15.58
CA HIS A 360 -23.47 6.76 -14.74
C HIS A 360 -24.39 6.24 -13.63
N LYS A 361 -25.32 5.34 -13.98
CA LYS A 361 -26.18 4.64 -12.99
C LYS A 361 -25.36 3.81 -12.01
N ALA A 362 -24.27 3.19 -12.45
CA ALA A 362 -23.34 2.44 -11.61
C ALA A 362 -22.39 3.33 -10.79
N LYS A 363 -22.51 4.67 -10.89
CA LYS A 363 -21.67 5.67 -10.20
C LYS A 363 -20.18 5.55 -10.51
N LEU A 364 -19.86 5.10 -11.73
CA LEU A 364 -18.48 5.06 -12.26
C LEU A 364 -18.14 6.29 -13.10
N ILE A 365 -19.17 6.97 -13.63
CA ILE A 365 -19.04 8.28 -14.27
C ILE A 365 -20.06 9.25 -13.67
N GLY A 366 -19.75 10.55 -13.63
CA GLY A 366 -20.65 11.58 -13.12
C GLY A 366 -20.00 12.55 -12.14
N VAL A 367 -20.77 13.54 -11.70
CA VAL A 367 -20.32 14.60 -10.78
C VAL A 367 -20.57 14.15 -9.32
N PRO A 368 -19.63 14.38 -8.38
CA PRO A 368 -18.39 15.14 -8.57
C PRO A 368 -17.21 14.29 -9.07
N TYR A 369 -17.35 12.96 -9.10
CA TYR A 369 -16.23 12.04 -9.32
C TYR A 369 -16.60 10.91 -10.28
N GLY A 370 -15.75 10.67 -11.27
CA GLY A 370 -15.97 9.64 -12.28
C GLY A 370 -14.98 9.75 -13.43
N LEU A 371 -15.05 8.83 -14.39
CA LEU A 371 -14.18 8.84 -15.57
C LEU A 371 -14.39 10.11 -16.40
N CYS A 372 -13.30 10.69 -16.91
CA CYS A 372 -13.38 11.78 -17.88
C CYS A 372 -13.83 11.27 -19.26
N PHE A 373 -14.15 12.19 -20.17
CA PHE A 373 -14.59 11.82 -21.53
C PHE A 373 -13.60 10.91 -22.25
N GLN A 374 -12.30 11.23 -22.20
CA GLN A 374 -11.26 10.42 -22.83
C GLN A 374 -11.17 9.01 -22.22
N GLN A 375 -11.30 8.89 -20.89
CA GLN A 375 -11.27 7.59 -20.22
C GLN A 375 -12.49 6.74 -20.54
N LEU A 376 -13.67 7.36 -20.67
CA LEU A 376 -14.88 6.69 -21.11
C LEU A 376 -14.74 6.20 -22.55
N GLN A 377 -14.15 7.01 -23.44
CA GLN A 377 -13.89 6.64 -24.81
C GLN A 377 -12.87 5.49 -24.91
N ASP A 378 -11.76 5.56 -24.16
CA ASP A 378 -10.76 4.50 -24.09
C ASP A 378 -11.35 3.19 -23.53
N LEU A 379 -12.32 3.28 -22.60
CA LEU A 379 -13.03 2.11 -22.06
C LEU A 379 -13.99 1.52 -23.08
N TRP A 380 -14.72 2.36 -23.82
CA TRP A 380 -15.61 1.94 -24.90
C TRP A 380 -14.83 1.17 -25.98
N ASN A 381 -13.73 1.74 -26.46
CA ASN A 381 -12.88 1.13 -27.49
C ASN A 381 -12.27 -0.21 -27.05
N GLN A 382 -12.24 -0.51 -25.75
CA GLN A 382 -11.80 -1.81 -25.23
C GLN A 382 -12.94 -2.80 -25.01
N ALA A 383 -14.16 -2.30 -24.88
CA ALA A 383 -15.37 -3.11 -24.75
C ALA A 383 -15.90 -3.56 -26.11
N ASP A 384 -15.87 -2.66 -27.10
CA ASP A 384 -16.15 -2.91 -28.53
C ASP A 384 -14.89 -3.51 -29.18
N VAL A 385 -14.85 -4.84 -29.24
CA VAL A 385 -13.65 -5.62 -29.60
C VAL A 385 -13.44 -5.65 -31.10
N ASP A 386 -14.52 -5.74 -31.88
CA ASP A 386 -14.47 -5.77 -33.34
C ASP A 386 -14.53 -4.38 -33.99
N GLY A 387 -14.85 -3.33 -33.21
CA GLY A 387 -14.89 -1.95 -33.66
C GLY A 387 -16.13 -1.62 -34.49
N ASN A 388 -17.20 -2.41 -34.38
CA ASN A 388 -18.44 -2.22 -35.14
C ASN A 388 -19.34 -1.09 -34.60
N GLY A 389 -18.96 -0.48 -33.46
CA GLY A 389 -19.67 0.65 -32.86
C GLY A 389 -20.80 0.27 -31.91
N VAL A 390 -20.94 -1.02 -31.55
CA VAL A 390 -21.82 -1.52 -30.49
C VAL A 390 -21.10 -2.57 -29.65
N ILE A 391 -21.59 -2.85 -28.43
CA ILE A 391 -21.12 -3.99 -27.64
C ILE A 391 -22.20 -5.07 -27.71
N ASP A 392 -21.87 -6.20 -28.33
CA ASP A 392 -22.75 -7.37 -28.39
C ASP A 392 -22.68 -8.23 -27.10
N TYR A 393 -23.50 -9.29 -27.05
CA TYR A 393 -23.56 -10.16 -25.89
C TYR A 393 -22.25 -10.93 -25.65
N GLU A 394 -21.55 -11.34 -26.71
CA GLU A 394 -20.29 -12.06 -26.61
C GLU A 394 -19.16 -11.14 -26.12
N GLU A 395 -19.11 -9.90 -26.60
CA GLU A 395 -18.16 -8.89 -26.16
C GLU A 395 -18.40 -8.50 -24.69
N PHE A 396 -19.67 -8.31 -24.29
CA PHE A 396 -20.03 -8.12 -22.88
C PHE A 396 -19.54 -9.28 -22.01
N LYS A 397 -19.79 -10.53 -22.44
CA LYS A 397 -19.30 -11.70 -21.73
C LYS A 397 -17.78 -11.70 -21.65
N GLN A 398 -17.09 -11.47 -22.75
CA GLN A 398 -15.64 -11.54 -22.81
C GLN A 398 -14.98 -10.49 -21.91
N LYS A 399 -15.42 -9.23 -22.00
CA LYS A 399 -14.74 -8.08 -21.38
C LYS A 399 -15.25 -7.76 -19.99
N ILE A 400 -16.55 -7.91 -19.73
CA ILE A 400 -17.18 -7.45 -18.50
C ILE A 400 -17.57 -8.62 -17.60
N TRP A 401 -18.26 -9.64 -18.13
CA TRP A 401 -18.88 -10.65 -17.27
C TRP A 401 -17.96 -11.82 -16.91
N ASN A 402 -17.28 -12.42 -17.88
CA ASN A 402 -16.39 -13.58 -17.71
C ASN A 402 -14.93 -13.19 -17.51
N SER A 403 -14.61 -11.89 -17.60
CA SER A 403 -13.29 -11.40 -17.22
C SER A 403 -12.96 -11.89 -15.80
N LYS A 404 -11.89 -12.70 -15.71
CA LYS A 404 -11.46 -13.32 -14.47
C LYS A 404 -11.08 -12.19 -13.52
N CYS A 405 -11.77 -12.11 -12.37
CA CYS A 405 -11.24 -11.37 -11.24
C CYS A 405 -9.84 -11.93 -10.97
N PRO A 406 -8.79 -11.11 -10.79
CA PRO A 406 -7.42 -11.58 -10.62
C PRO A 406 -7.17 -12.27 -9.26
N GLU A 407 -8.11 -13.08 -8.77
CA GLU A 407 -7.99 -13.84 -7.52
C GLU A 407 -6.98 -15.01 -7.62
N ASN A 408 -6.55 -15.39 -8.83
CA ASN A 408 -5.70 -16.57 -9.07
C ASN A 408 -4.35 -16.28 -9.76
N VAL A 409 -3.88 -15.02 -9.80
CA VAL A 409 -2.62 -14.70 -10.53
C VAL A 409 -1.36 -15.21 -9.82
N LEU A 410 -1.43 -15.48 -8.51
CA LEU A 410 -0.26 -15.93 -7.74
C LEU A 410 0.23 -17.34 -8.13
N GLY A 411 -0.67 -18.22 -8.59
CA GLY A 411 -0.35 -19.62 -8.89
C GLY A 411 0.48 -19.85 -10.17
N ASN A 412 0.45 -18.91 -11.11
CA ASN A 412 1.07 -19.10 -12.43
C ASN A 412 2.46 -18.47 -12.56
N LEU A 413 3.00 -17.86 -11.51
CA LEU A 413 4.34 -17.26 -11.51
C LEU A 413 5.47 -18.25 -11.21
N ILE A 414 5.16 -19.49 -10.80
CA ILE A 414 6.16 -20.49 -10.38
C ILE A 414 6.32 -21.65 -11.39
N GLY A 415 5.46 -21.76 -12.41
CA GLY A 415 5.41 -22.95 -13.28
C GLY A 415 5.34 -22.64 -14.77
N SER A 416 6.45 -22.22 -15.37
CA SER A 416 6.68 -22.41 -16.81
C SER A 416 8.17 -22.25 -17.09
N MET A 417 8.90 -23.32 -16.81
CA MET A 417 10.27 -23.48 -17.27
C MET A 417 10.22 -24.63 -18.26
N GLU A 418 10.18 -24.27 -19.54
CA GLU A 418 10.73 -25.00 -20.69
C GLU A 418 10.11 -24.42 -21.97
N ASN A 419 10.90 -23.63 -22.70
CA ASN A 419 11.10 -23.85 -24.13
C ASN A 419 12.29 -23.04 -24.62
N THR A 420 13.20 -23.76 -25.24
CA THR A 420 14.36 -23.30 -25.99
C THR A 420 13.93 -22.42 -27.15
N ASN A 421 14.40 -21.18 -27.20
CA ASN A 421 14.83 -20.49 -28.42
C ASN A 421 15.68 -19.27 -28.07
N THR A 422 16.69 -19.04 -28.90
CA THR A 422 17.77 -18.05 -28.75
C THR A 422 17.27 -16.62 -28.92
N ASP A 423 16.69 -16.05 -27.87
CA ASP A 423 16.54 -14.60 -27.73
C ASP A 423 17.66 -14.06 -26.84
N GLN A 424 18.18 -12.87 -27.13
CA GLN A 424 19.23 -12.23 -26.33
C GLN A 424 18.70 -11.97 -24.91
N GLU A 425 18.97 -12.90 -23.99
CA GLU A 425 18.63 -12.78 -22.58
C GLU A 425 19.37 -11.59 -21.97
N HIS A 426 18.64 -10.53 -21.62
CA HIS A 426 19.18 -9.41 -20.87
C HIS A 426 19.11 -9.71 -19.36
N GLU A 427 20.27 -9.73 -18.70
CA GLU A 427 20.34 -9.72 -17.23
C GLU A 427 20.09 -8.31 -16.70
N ALA A 428 19.13 -8.17 -15.77
CA ALA A 428 18.89 -6.95 -15.01
C ALA A 428 19.11 -7.20 -13.51
N ILE A 429 19.36 -6.15 -12.75
CA ILE A 429 19.50 -6.23 -11.29
C ILE A 429 18.16 -5.84 -10.68
N GLY A 430 17.55 -6.80 -9.99
CA GLY A 430 16.33 -6.63 -9.22
C GLY A 430 16.54 -6.73 -7.72
N PHE A 431 15.44 -6.86 -6.98
CA PHE A 431 15.43 -7.11 -5.55
C PHE A 431 14.71 -8.41 -5.18
N LYS A 432 15.24 -9.10 -4.17
CA LYS A 432 14.49 -10.10 -3.39
C LYS A 432 14.09 -9.47 -2.06
N VAL A 433 12.84 -9.68 -1.66
CA VAL A 433 12.38 -9.35 -0.32
C VAL A 433 13.00 -10.35 0.66
N LYS A 434 13.75 -9.85 1.64
CA LYS A 434 14.36 -10.67 2.70
C LYS A 434 13.49 -10.73 3.93
N ASN A 435 12.91 -9.60 4.30
CA ASN A 435 12.04 -9.48 5.44
C ASN A 435 11.10 -8.28 5.26
N ALA A 436 9.96 -8.30 5.94
CA ALA A 436 9.11 -7.15 6.13
C ALA A 436 8.33 -7.31 7.44
N MET A 437 8.18 -6.23 8.20
CA MET A 437 7.59 -6.23 9.53
C MET A 437 6.74 -4.99 9.76
N LEU A 438 5.69 -5.13 10.57
CA LEU A 438 4.94 -3.99 11.11
C LEU A 438 5.26 -3.81 12.58
N SER A 439 5.47 -2.55 12.97
CA SER A 439 5.64 -2.15 14.37
C SER A 439 4.51 -1.22 14.78
N PRO A 440 3.82 -1.49 15.90
CA PRO A 440 4.13 -2.51 16.91
C PRO A 440 3.60 -3.92 16.55
N HIS A 441 4.21 -4.97 17.08
CA HIS A 441 3.98 -6.37 16.67
C HIS A 441 2.53 -6.88 16.81
N GLU A 442 1.72 -6.27 17.68
CA GLU A 442 0.29 -6.58 17.81
C GLU A 442 -0.48 -6.38 16.51
N VAL A 443 -0.06 -5.41 15.68
CA VAL A 443 -0.73 -5.11 14.42
C VAL A 443 -0.53 -6.21 13.38
N GLU A 444 0.54 -7.01 13.50
CA GLU A 444 0.78 -8.21 12.71
C GLU A 444 -0.15 -9.38 13.07
N LYS A 445 -0.91 -9.23 14.16
CA LYS A 445 -1.94 -10.18 14.61
C LYS A 445 -3.36 -9.64 14.38
N GLY A 446 -3.47 -8.54 13.61
CA GLY A 446 -4.75 -7.91 13.30
C GLY A 446 -5.36 -7.15 14.47
N MET A 447 -4.55 -6.79 15.48
CA MET A 447 -5.00 -6.08 16.68
C MET A 447 -4.36 -4.69 16.75
N TRP A 448 -5.09 -3.72 17.30
CA TRP A 448 -4.52 -2.40 17.56
C TRP A 448 -4.13 -2.25 19.04
N PRO A 449 -2.87 -1.91 19.36
CA PRO A 449 -2.45 -1.69 20.74
C PRO A 449 -2.97 -0.37 21.31
N GLU A 450 -3.60 -0.43 22.48
CA GLU A 450 -4.20 0.75 23.13
C GLU A 450 -3.18 1.74 23.69
N ASN A 451 -1.93 1.30 23.93
CA ASN A 451 -0.83 2.14 24.41
C ASN A 451 0.03 2.75 23.29
N TYR A 452 -0.26 2.45 22.02
CA TYR A 452 0.48 3.02 20.90
C TYR A 452 0.09 4.49 20.67
N SER A 453 1.09 5.37 20.68
CA SER A 453 0.86 6.83 20.74
C SER A 453 1.61 7.64 19.68
N LEU A 454 2.44 6.99 18.84
CA LEU A 454 3.22 7.69 17.81
C LEU A 454 2.31 8.24 16.71
N SER A 455 1.42 7.41 16.19
CA SER A 455 0.46 7.74 15.15
C SER A 455 -0.81 6.92 15.33
N ASP A 456 -1.81 7.14 14.48
CA ASP A 456 -2.89 6.17 14.25
C ASP A 456 -2.54 5.14 13.17
N HIS A 457 -1.35 5.26 12.56
CA HIS A 457 -0.75 4.25 11.67
C HIS A 457 0.39 3.48 12.33
N ALA A 458 0.65 2.26 11.86
CA ALA A 458 1.81 1.46 12.23
C ALA A 458 3.00 1.78 11.31
N ILE A 459 4.21 1.48 11.77
CA ILE A 459 5.43 1.61 10.96
C ILE A 459 5.59 0.31 10.16
N LEU A 460 5.72 0.40 8.84
CA LEU A 460 6.03 -0.74 7.97
C LEU A 460 7.47 -0.64 7.49
N THR A 461 8.26 -1.67 7.77
CA THR A 461 9.66 -1.78 7.34
C THR A 461 9.85 -2.99 6.43
N ALA A 462 10.65 -2.88 5.39
CA ALA A 462 11.05 -3.96 4.50
C ALA A 462 12.56 -3.94 4.23
N VAL A 463 13.14 -5.12 4.02
CA VAL A 463 14.56 -5.31 3.67
C VAL A 463 14.66 -6.00 2.34
N PHE A 464 15.42 -5.41 1.43
CA PHE A 464 15.66 -5.92 0.08
C PHE A 464 17.12 -6.27 -0.12
N SER A 465 17.38 -7.41 -0.75
CA SER A 465 18.71 -7.77 -1.23
C SER A 465 18.76 -7.73 -2.76
N PRO A 466 19.83 -7.21 -3.39
CA PRO A 466 20.02 -7.29 -4.82
C PRO A 466 20.00 -8.72 -5.34
N ALA A 467 19.45 -8.91 -6.53
CA ALA A 467 19.44 -10.20 -7.21
C ALA A 467 19.52 -10.01 -8.72
N ARG A 468 20.32 -10.82 -9.41
CA ARG A 468 20.26 -10.91 -10.87
C ARG A 468 18.94 -11.54 -11.30
N MET A 469 18.33 -10.95 -12.30
CA MET A 469 17.05 -11.38 -12.84
C MET A 469 17.17 -11.56 -14.35
N ARG A 470 16.69 -12.70 -14.84
CA ARG A 470 16.53 -12.93 -16.27
C ARG A 470 15.27 -12.23 -16.74
N CYS A 471 15.41 -11.36 -17.72
CA CYS A 471 14.29 -10.67 -18.33
C CYS A 471 13.98 -11.35 -19.67
N SER A 472 12.75 -11.78 -19.87
CA SER A 472 12.25 -12.12 -21.20
C SER A 472 11.89 -10.82 -21.92
N VAL A 473 12.41 -10.62 -23.12
CA VAL A 473 11.95 -9.52 -23.98
C VAL A 473 10.56 -9.90 -24.46
N SER A 474 9.52 -9.28 -23.90
CA SER A 474 8.24 -9.25 -24.60
C SER A 474 8.43 -8.33 -25.80
N GLN A 475 8.40 -8.90 -27.00
CA GLN A 475 8.22 -8.11 -28.23
C GLN A 475 6.84 -7.46 -28.13
N ASN A 476 6.76 -6.26 -27.56
CA ASN A 476 5.60 -5.42 -27.75
C ASN A 476 5.69 -4.88 -29.18
N CYS A 477 4.86 -5.46 -30.05
CA CYS A 477 4.58 -4.92 -31.36
C CYS A 477 4.12 -3.46 -31.26
N SER A 478 4.52 -2.73 -32.29
CA SER A 478 4.34 -1.32 -32.61
C SER A 478 2.98 -0.72 -32.29
#